data_AF-A0A8H3X6K9-F1
#
_entry.id   AF-A0A8H3X6K9-F1
#
_cell.length_a   1.000
_cell.length_b   1.000
_cell.length_c   1.000
_cell.angle_alpha   90.00
_cell.angle_beta   90.00
_cell.angle_gamma   90.00
#
_symmetry.space_group_name_H-M   'P 1'
#
loop_
_entity.id
_entity.type
_entity.pdbx_description
1 polymer ?
#
loop_
_entity_poly.entity_id
_entity_poly.type
_entity_poly.pdbx_seq_one_letter_code
_entity_poly.pdbx_strand_id
1 'polypeptide(L)'
;MVISQPDHPTIALELLATATKKDLKEHYERAFLYDKKLPANETWVVHFTCCKKAISEPYWPTESQLQGGLRVIYFWHNLDFTKISAIAC
;
A
#
# COMPACT_ATOMS: atom_id res chain seq x y z
N MET A 1 9.95 4.92 1.19
CA MET A 1 10.80 4.78 2.39
C MET A 1 11.26 3.33 2.49
N VAL A 2 12.50 3.04 2.89
CA VAL A 2 12.95 1.67 3.10
C VAL A 2 13.25 1.49 4.59
N ILE A 3 12.68 0.46 5.18
CA ILE A 3 12.91 0.05 6.57
C ILE A 3 13.70 -1.26 6.52
N SER A 4 14.91 -1.24 7.06
CA SER A 4 15.77 -2.41 7.16
C SER A 4 16.26 -2.58 8.59
N GLN A 5 16.43 -3.84 8.99
CA GLN A 5 17.02 -4.23 10.26
C GLN A 5 17.92 -5.45 10.00
N PRO A 6 19.08 -5.58 10.67
CA PRO A 6 19.92 -6.76 10.54
C PRO A 6 19.13 -8.05 10.81
N ASP A 7 19.36 -9.07 10.00
CA ASP A 7 18.72 -10.39 10.09
C ASP A 7 17.18 -10.40 9.96
N HIS A 8 16.59 -9.32 9.44
CA HIS A 8 15.14 -9.20 9.20
C HIS A 8 14.84 -8.80 7.75
N PRO A 9 13.63 -9.13 7.24
CA PRO A 9 13.20 -8.68 5.92
C PRO A 9 13.24 -7.15 5.81
N THR A 10 13.77 -6.66 4.69
CA THR A 10 13.73 -5.23 4.36
C THR A 10 12.42 -4.91 3.66
N ILE A 11 11.75 -3.85 4.10
CA ILE A 11 10.43 -3.46 3.59
C ILE A 11 10.53 -2.08 2.94
N ALA A 12 9.99 -1.95 1.73
CA ALA A 12 9.74 -0.66 1.11
C ALA A 12 8.31 -0.20 1.41
N LEU A 13 8.14 0.99 1.97
CA LEU A 13 6.85 1.63 2.19
C LEU A 13 6.62 2.78 1.21
N GLU A 14 5.45 2.78 0.59
CA GLU A 14 4.90 3.90 -0.18
C GLU A 14 3.61 4.38 0.49
N LEU A 15 3.56 5.67 0.84
CA LEU A 15 2.47 6.25 1.61
C LEU A 15 1.59 7.11 0.71
N LEU A 16 0.28 6.90 0.81
CA LEU A 16 -0.74 7.62 0.06
C LEU A 16 -1.79 8.21 1.00
N ALA A 17 -2.29 9.39 0.67
CA ALA A 17 -3.41 10.03 1.36
C ALA A 17 -4.49 10.40 0.34
N THR A 18 -5.69 9.84 0.49
CA THR A 18 -6.90 10.18 -0.29
C THR A 18 -6.70 10.08 -1.82
N ALA A 19 -5.79 9.22 -2.26
CA ALA A 19 -5.50 8.90 -3.66
C ALA A 19 -6.75 8.42 -4.44
N THR A 20 -6.83 8.82 -5.72
CA THR A 20 -7.83 8.31 -6.66
C THR A 20 -7.46 6.91 -7.15
N LYS A 21 -8.38 6.23 -7.86
CA LYS A 21 -8.07 4.94 -8.50
C LYS A 21 -6.96 5.05 -9.54
N LYS A 22 -6.88 6.18 -10.26
CA LYS A 22 -5.82 6.43 -11.23
C LYS A 22 -4.47 6.54 -10.52
N ASP A 23 -4.40 7.33 -9.46
CA ASP A 23 -3.19 7.47 -8.66
C ASP A 23 -2.77 6.11 -8.11
N LEU A 24 -3.69 5.37 -7.48
CA LEU A 24 -3.41 4.04 -6.93
C LEU A 24 -2.80 3.09 -7.98
N LYS A 25 -3.35 3.07 -9.19
CA LYS A 25 -2.79 2.27 -10.29
C LYS A 25 -1.35 2.66 -10.61
N GLU A 26 -1.08 3.96 -10.79
CA GLU A 26 0.28 4.46 -11.08
C GLU A 26 1.25 4.14 -9.93
N HIS A 27 0.79 4.25 -8.69
CA HIS A 27 1.55 3.91 -7.50
C HIS A 27 1.82 2.41 -7.39
N TYR A 28 0.88 1.54 -7.73
CA TYR A 28 1.09 0.08 -7.75
C TYR A 28 2.10 -0.33 -8.83
N GLU A 29 1.98 0.24 -10.04
CA GLU A 29 2.94 -0.01 -11.12
C GLU A 29 4.34 0.43 -10.71
N ARG A 30 4.47 1.58 -10.04
CA ARG A 30 5.77 2.06 -9.55
C ARG A 30 6.32 1.23 -8.40
N ALA A 31 5.50 0.95 -7.39
CA ALA A 31 5.87 0.17 -6.21
C ALA A 31 6.27 -1.27 -6.58
N PHE A 32 5.60 -1.86 -7.57
CA PHE A 32 5.95 -3.17 -8.11
C PHE A 32 7.36 -3.22 -8.74
N LEU A 33 7.90 -2.08 -9.19
CA LEU A 33 9.25 -1.99 -9.74
C LEU A 33 10.32 -1.72 -8.67
N TYR A 34 9.94 -1.58 -7.40
CA TYR A 34 10.90 -1.37 -6.31
C TYR A 34 11.71 -2.61 -6.00
N ASP A 35 11.19 -3.83 -6.19
CA ASP A 35 11.99 -5.06 -5.99
C ASP A 35 13.26 -5.07 -6.86
N LYS A 36 13.22 -4.46 -8.05
CA LYS A 36 14.35 -4.35 -8.98
C LYS A 36 15.34 -3.25 -8.62
N LYS A 37 14.92 -2.28 -7.80
CA LYS A 37 15.66 -1.02 -7.57
C LYS A 37 16.08 -0.82 -6.12
N LEU A 38 15.39 -1.46 -5.19
CA LEU A 38 15.58 -1.37 -3.76
C LEU A 38 15.82 -2.78 -3.24
N PRO A 39 16.74 -2.96 -2.27
CA PRO A 39 16.98 -4.25 -1.64
C PRO A 39 15.86 -4.58 -0.65
N ALA A 40 14.61 -4.61 -1.11
CA ALA A 40 13.42 -4.87 -0.29
C ALA A 40 12.85 -6.25 -0.63
N ASN A 41 12.55 -7.03 0.41
CA ASN A 41 11.89 -8.32 0.31
C ASN A 41 10.39 -8.17 0.02
N GLU A 42 9.78 -7.10 0.56
CA GLU A 42 8.38 -6.77 0.37
C GLU A 42 8.19 -5.28 0.13
N THR A 43 7.18 -4.93 -0.66
CA THR A 43 6.76 -3.54 -0.85
C THR A 43 5.32 -3.38 -0.40
N TRP A 44 5.09 -2.42 0.51
CA TRP A 44 3.76 -2.09 1.02
C TRP A 44 3.34 -0.71 0.53
N VAL A 45 2.17 -0.65 -0.09
CA VAL A 45 1.46 0.60 -0.33
C VAL A 45 0.45 0.80 0.79
N VAL A 46 0.65 1.85 1.56
CA VAL A 46 -0.17 2.20 2.73
C VAL A 46 -1.03 3.39 2.36
N HIS A 47 -2.34 3.19 2.21
CA HIS A 47 -3.28 4.22 1.77
C HIS A 47 -4.21 4.65 2.90
N PHE A 48 -4.00 5.87 3.40
CA PHE A 48 -4.93 6.53 4.31
C PHE A 48 -6.01 7.29 3.53
N THR A 49 -7.27 7.19 3.94
CA THR A 49 -8.36 7.86 3.25
C THR A 49 -9.58 8.05 4.13
N CYS A 50 -10.33 9.13 3.91
CA CYS A 50 -11.64 9.33 4.51
C CYS A 50 -12.80 8.78 3.63
N CYS A 51 -12.48 8.24 2.45
CA CYS A 51 -13.46 7.69 1.53
C CYS A 51 -13.95 6.32 2.00
N LYS A 52 -15.21 6.21 2.42
CA LYS A 52 -15.81 4.95 2.89
C LYS A 52 -15.72 3.81 1.86
N LYS A 53 -15.73 4.13 0.56
CA LYS A 53 -15.59 3.15 -0.52
C LYS A 53 -14.26 2.40 -0.48
N ALA A 54 -13.23 2.95 0.16
CA ALA A 54 -11.95 2.27 0.28
C ALA A 54 -12.03 0.96 1.08
N ILE A 55 -13.02 0.81 1.96
CA ILE A 55 -13.24 -0.44 2.71
C ILE A 55 -14.24 -1.36 2.02
N SER A 56 -15.33 -0.81 1.47
CA SER A 56 -16.38 -1.62 0.84
C SER A 56 -16.04 -2.07 -0.59
N GLU A 57 -15.25 -1.27 -1.31
CA GLU A 57 -14.87 -1.47 -2.72
C GLU A 57 -13.41 -1.02 -2.96
N PRO A 58 -12.43 -1.64 -2.28
CA PRO A 58 -11.01 -1.34 -2.48
C PRO A 58 -10.55 -1.57 -3.92
N TYR A 59 -9.55 -0.80 -4.34
CA TYR A 59 -8.89 -1.00 -5.62
C TYR A 59 -7.63 -1.82 -5.41
N TRP A 60 -7.75 -3.15 -5.46
CA TRP A 60 -6.64 -4.04 -5.22
C TRP A 60 -5.62 -4.09 -6.37
N PRO A 61 -4.34 -4.42 -6.09
CA PRO A 61 -3.38 -4.80 -7.10
C PRO A 61 -3.83 -6.01 -7.94
N THR A 62 -3.16 -6.23 -9.06
CA THR A 62 -3.34 -7.47 -9.83
C THR A 62 -2.72 -8.67 -9.11
N GLU A 63 -3.20 -9.87 -9.42
CA GLU A 63 -2.64 -11.12 -8.89
C GLU A 63 -1.13 -11.25 -9.11
N SER A 64 -0.65 -10.84 -10.30
CA SER A 64 0.79 -10.83 -10.61
C SER A 64 1.58 -9.88 -9.71
N GLN A 65 1.00 -8.73 -9.32
CA GLN A 65 1.64 -7.79 -8.41
C GLN A 65 1.71 -8.36 -6.99
N LEU A 66 0.63 -9.03 -6.54
CA LEU A 66 0.59 -9.70 -5.23
C LEU A 66 1.62 -10.84 -5.15
N GLN A 67 1.73 -11.66 -6.20
CA GLN A 67 2.72 -12.75 -6.27
C GLN A 67 4.16 -12.23 -6.30
N GLY A 68 4.40 -11.06 -6.89
CA GLY A 68 5.72 -10.40 -6.87
C GLY A 68 6.00 -9.56 -5.60
N GLY A 69 5.24 -9.74 -4.52
CA GLY A 69 5.56 -9.16 -3.22
C GLY A 69 5.03 -7.73 -2.99
N LEU A 70 4.16 -7.23 -3.85
CA LEU A 70 3.38 -6.03 -3.55
C LEU A 70 2.28 -6.37 -2.54
N ARG A 71 2.16 -5.55 -1.51
CA ARG A 71 1.11 -5.61 -0.49
C ARG A 71 0.44 -4.26 -0.39
N VAL A 72 -0.85 -4.26 -0.06
CA VAL A 72 -1.60 -3.01 0.11
C VAL A 72 -2.40 -3.08 1.40
N ILE A 73 -2.36 -2.00 2.18
CA ILE A 73 -3.26 -1.78 3.30
C ILE A 73 -3.98 -0.45 3.13
N TYR A 74 -5.30 -0.49 3.23
CA TYR A 74 -6.14 0.69 3.31
C TYR A 74 -6.45 0.98 4.77
N PHE A 75 -6.22 2.21 5.18
CA PHE A 75 -6.73 2.76 6.43
C PHE A 75 -7.83 3.76 6.11
N TRP A 76 -9.08 3.36 6.32
CA TRP A 76 -10.16 4.32 6.39
C TRP A 76 -10.22 4.96 7.75
N HIS A 77 -10.44 6.27 7.80
CA HIS A 77 -10.71 6.98 9.04
C HIS A 77 -11.81 8.03 8.84
N ASN A 78 -12.52 8.39 9.92
CA ASN A 78 -13.34 9.60 9.92
C ASN A 78 -12.46 10.87 10.00
N LEU A 79 -13.05 12.03 9.73
CA LEU A 79 -12.30 13.30 9.58
C LEU A 79 -11.53 13.71 10.85
N ASP A 80 -12.07 13.36 12.02
CA ASP A 80 -11.50 13.59 13.35
C ASP A 80 -10.61 12.45 13.83
N PHE A 81 -10.39 11.41 13.01
CA PHE A 81 -9.51 10.27 13.29
C PHE A 81 -9.87 9.49 14.57
N THR A 82 -11.10 9.57 15.05
CA THR A 82 -11.59 8.84 16.23
C THR A 82 -12.05 7.42 15.91
N LYS A 83 -12.27 7.11 14.63
CA LYS A 83 -12.67 5.80 14.10
C LYS A 83 -11.79 5.43 12.94
N ILE A 84 -11.28 4.20 12.97
CA ILE A 84 -10.41 3.65 11.94
C ILE A 84 -10.91 2.27 11.57
N SER A 85 -10.79 1.92 10.29
CA SER A 85 -10.96 0.55 9.80
C SER A 85 -9.85 0.24 8.81
N ALA A 86 -9.36 -0.99 8.84
CA ALA A 86 -8.27 -1.41 7.98
C ALA A 86 -8.61 -2.69 7.23
N ILE A 87 -8.22 -2.76 5.97
CA ILE A 87 -8.23 -3.97 5.15
C ILE A 87 -6.93 -4.07 4.38
N ALA A 88 -6.43 -5.29 4.20
CA ALA A 88 -5.16 -5.53 3.53
C ALA A 88 -5.24 -6.75 2.59
N CYS A 89 -4.37 -6.75 1.59
CA CYS A 89 -4.11 -7.87 0.69
C CYS A 89 -2.61 -8.01 0.41
#